data_AF-A0A0G0V7S3-F1
#
_entry.id   AF-A0A0G0V7S3-F1
#
_cell.length_a   1.000
_cell.length_b   1.000
_cell.length_c   1.000
_cell.angle_alpha   90.00
_cell.angle_beta   90.00
_cell.angle_gamma   90.00
#
_symmetry.space_group_name_H-M   'P 1'
#
loop_
_entity.id
_entity.type
_entity.pdbx_description
1 polymer ?
#
loop_
_entity_poly.entity_id
_entity_poly.type
_entity_poly.pdbx_seq_one_letter_code
_entity_poly.pdbx_strand_id
1 'polypeptide(L)'
;MAGKDGTKEKVLNKKARKMLYFGRFFDTIVLFLGAHSSVVERYPDKVEGPIPSAPTTMKKLTLREKSILAGLYLSKFDTEGLKFLGFNNFTEAFNVIGLALSVKPASVKNYRDEFDPLFPNERQGWHKREIRPYCKDIFNIFKDLDIANFSNLLKEIIYENHELDVLMEQIAKKEDKESSFAKRLITGQAAEHYFKENYTKIEVFKNYQIEDTTKYGCGFDFKLCAQNTEFLGVEVKELNNSSGNFALTSKEYSVAQLLGGRYFLFVVKNFKEVPFHDYFQNPLNSKLKFNRIETIITQVSYNTAV
;
A
#
# COMPACT_ATOMS: atom_id res chain seq x y z
N MET A 1 -55.04 24.16 27.09
CA MET A 1 -54.17 24.36 25.92
C MET A 1 -52.75 23.98 26.33
N ALA A 2 -52.35 22.75 26.03
CA ALA A 2 -51.02 22.22 26.34
C ALA A 2 -50.46 21.55 25.09
N GLY A 3 -49.28 21.96 24.65
CA GLY A 3 -48.58 21.29 23.56
C GLY A 3 -47.50 22.15 22.92
N LYS A 4 -46.25 21.80 23.22
CA LYS A 4 -45.04 21.80 22.37
C LYS A 4 -43.80 22.32 23.13
N ASP A 5 -43.11 21.42 23.83
CA ASP A 5 -41.69 21.65 24.16
C ASP A 5 -40.79 20.38 24.19
N GLY A 6 -41.33 19.21 23.85
CA GLY A 6 -40.61 17.93 23.98
C GLY A 6 -39.62 17.57 22.86
N THR A 7 -39.35 18.45 21.89
CA THR A 7 -38.58 18.10 20.68
C THR A 7 -37.16 18.67 20.64
N LYS A 8 -36.87 19.78 21.34
CA LYS A 8 -35.51 20.37 21.36
C LYS A 8 -34.56 19.67 22.34
N GLU A 9 -35.07 19.16 23.45
CA GLU A 9 -34.27 18.52 24.50
C GLU A 9 -33.72 17.14 24.08
N LYS A 10 -34.42 16.41 23.19
CA LYS A 10 -33.96 15.11 22.68
C LYS A 10 -32.81 15.21 21.66
N VAL A 11 -32.66 16.34 20.96
CA VAL A 11 -31.60 16.52 19.94
C VAL A 11 -30.27 16.91 20.58
N LEU A 12 -30.30 17.74 21.63
CA LEU A 12 -29.10 18.17 22.37
C LEU A 12 -28.43 17.00 23.11
N ASN A 13 -29.23 16.10 23.69
CA ASN A 13 -28.76 14.93 24.44
C ASN A 13 -28.10 13.86 23.53
N LYS A 14 -28.51 13.77 22.26
CA LYS A 14 -27.91 12.83 21.27
C LYS A 14 -26.55 13.31 20.75
N LYS A 15 -26.33 14.63 20.69
CA LYS A 15 -25.04 15.25 20.29
C LYS A 15 -24.01 15.16 21.43
N ALA A 16 -24.44 15.38 22.67
CA ALA A 16 -23.60 15.22 23.86
C ALA A 16 -23.17 13.76 24.12
N ARG A 17 -24.06 12.78 23.89
CA ARG A 17 -23.71 11.34 24.00
C ARG A 17 -22.72 10.86 22.92
N LYS A 18 -22.66 11.52 21.75
CA LYS A 18 -21.69 11.17 20.69
C LYS A 18 -20.28 11.73 20.98
N MET A 19 -20.18 12.84 21.71
CA MET A 19 -18.89 13.38 22.18
C MET A 19 -18.32 12.60 23.37
N LEU A 20 -19.17 12.08 24.27
CA LEU A 20 -18.71 11.28 25.41
C LEU A 20 -18.13 9.90 25.02
N TYR A 21 -18.57 9.34 23.89
CA TYR A 21 -18.01 8.08 23.35
C TYR A 21 -16.67 8.27 22.62
N PHE A 22 -16.37 9.49 22.15
CA PHE A 22 -15.11 9.76 21.45
C PHE A 22 -13.96 10.07 22.43
N GLY A 23 -14.26 10.65 23.61
CA GLY A 23 -13.26 10.89 24.66
C GLY A 23 -12.75 9.63 25.36
N ARG A 24 -13.56 8.56 25.44
CA ARG A 24 -13.16 7.30 26.13
C ARG A 24 -12.35 6.31 25.27
N PHE A 25 -12.25 6.54 23.96
CA PHE A 25 -11.48 5.67 23.08
C PHE A 25 -9.96 5.96 23.11
N PHE A 26 -9.56 7.16 23.56
CA PHE A 26 -8.15 7.54 23.69
C PHE A 26 -7.52 7.16 25.04
N ASP A 27 -8.29 7.06 26.12
CA ASP A 27 -7.75 6.77 27.46
C ASP A 27 -7.56 5.27 27.77
N THR A 28 -8.09 4.37 26.95
CA THR A 28 -8.04 2.91 27.23
C THR A 28 -6.77 2.24 26.68
N ILE A 29 -5.99 2.91 25.84
CA ILE A 29 -4.77 2.33 25.21
C ILE A 29 -3.50 2.56 26.06
N VAL A 30 -3.57 3.35 27.14
CA VAL A 30 -2.38 3.68 27.98
C VAL A 30 -2.34 2.89 29.31
N LEU A 31 -3.33 2.06 29.64
CA LEU A 31 -3.42 1.37 30.95
C LEU A 31 -3.20 -0.16 30.94
N PHE A 32 -2.67 -0.74 29.86
CA PHE A 32 -2.35 -2.18 29.80
C PHE A 32 -0.84 -2.48 29.70
N LEU A 33 -0.02 -1.70 30.41
CA LEU A 33 1.36 -2.05 30.71
C LEU A 33 1.57 -1.93 32.23
N GLY A 34 1.37 -3.04 32.95
CA GLY A 34 1.70 -3.10 34.36
C GLY A 34 0.94 -4.15 35.15
N ALA A 35 1.33 -5.42 35.02
CA ALA A 35 1.26 -6.39 36.11
C ALA A 35 2.06 -7.65 35.74
N HIS A 36 3.27 -7.76 36.27
CA HIS A 36 3.95 -9.05 36.43
C HIS A 36 3.20 -9.86 37.48
N SER A 37 2.77 -11.07 37.14
CA SER A 37 2.54 -12.12 38.13
C SER A 37 2.95 -13.46 37.55
N SER A 38 3.92 -14.06 38.24
CA SER A 38 4.54 -15.34 38.02
C SER A 38 3.59 -16.50 38.32
N VAL A 39 3.37 -17.38 37.35
CA VAL A 39 2.91 -18.75 37.59
C VAL A 39 3.79 -19.69 36.77
N VAL A 40 4.55 -20.52 37.48
CA VAL A 40 5.42 -21.57 36.94
C VAL A 40 4.58 -22.82 36.82
N GLU A 41 4.32 -23.27 35.59
CA GLU A 41 3.70 -24.57 35.34
C GLU A 41 4.71 -25.48 34.63
N ARG A 42 5.13 -26.52 35.35
CA ARG A 42 6.09 -27.54 34.88
C ARG A 42 5.35 -28.54 33.98
N TYR A 43 5.77 -28.63 32.72
CA TYR A 43 5.46 -29.77 31.85
C TYR A 43 6.64 -30.75 31.81
N PRO A 44 6.39 -32.07 31.74
CA PRO A 44 7.43 -33.08 31.82
C PRO A 44 8.28 -33.19 30.55
N ASP A 45 9.57 -33.47 30.76
CA ASP A 45 10.63 -33.60 29.78
C ASP A 45 10.30 -34.58 28.64
N LYS A 46 10.31 -34.06 27.41
CA LYS A 46 10.61 -34.86 26.21
C LYS A 46 11.90 -34.33 25.59
N VAL A 47 12.89 -35.21 25.60
CA VAL A 47 14.20 -35.02 24.97
C VAL A 47 14.02 -35.00 23.46
N GLU A 48 14.03 -33.81 22.86
CA GLU A 48 14.31 -33.63 21.44
C GLU A 48 15.61 -32.82 21.32
N GLY A 49 16.58 -33.38 20.60
CA GLY A 49 17.87 -32.75 20.34
C GLY A 49 17.72 -31.41 19.62
N PRO A 50 18.80 -30.61 19.53
CA PRO A 50 18.74 -29.30 18.91
C PRO A 50 18.20 -29.41 17.49
N ILE A 51 17.00 -28.87 17.28
CA ILE A 51 16.44 -28.58 15.96
C ILE A 51 17.48 -27.69 15.28
N PRO A 52 18.03 -28.08 14.11
CA PRO A 52 18.99 -27.24 13.42
C PRO A 52 18.32 -25.90 13.15
N SER A 53 18.88 -24.84 13.74
CA SER A 53 18.41 -23.48 13.54
C SER A 53 18.45 -23.16 12.05
N ALA A 54 17.31 -22.72 11.52
CA ALA A 54 17.21 -22.22 10.16
C ALA A 54 18.35 -21.21 9.88
N PRO A 55 18.99 -21.27 8.70
CA PRO A 55 20.08 -20.37 8.39
C PRO A 55 19.65 -18.91 8.52
N THR A 56 20.46 -18.21 9.30
CA THR A 56 20.31 -16.87 9.86
C THR A 56 20.31 -15.80 8.76
N THR A 57 19.26 -14.98 8.75
CA THR A 57 19.17 -13.61 8.18
C THR A 57 19.75 -13.39 6.79
N MET A 58 18.89 -13.42 5.75
CA MET A 58 19.21 -12.68 4.52
C MET A 58 19.40 -11.21 4.89
N LYS A 59 20.57 -10.64 4.59
CA LYS A 59 20.83 -9.21 4.70
C LYS A 59 19.75 -8.46 3.94
N LYS A 60 19.07 -7.50 4.59
CA LYS A 60 18.03 -6.69 3.95
C LYS A 60 18.62 -6.00 2.71
N LEU A 61 18.03 -6.26 1.54
CA LEU A 61 18.47 -5.68 0.28
C LEU A 61 18.38 -4.16 0.34
N THR A 62 19.43 -3.50 -0.12
CA THR A 62 19.48 -2.05 -0.28
C THR A 62 18.51 -1.60 -1.39
N LEU A 63 18.12 -0.33 -1.36
CA LEU A 63 17.25 0.24 -2.39
C LEU A 63 17.81 0.09 -3.83
N ARG A 64 19.14 0.19 -3.95
CA ARG A 64 19.84 -0.02 -5.22
C ARG A 64 19.70 -1.46 -5.68
N GLU A 65 19.94 -2.43 -4.80
CA GLU A 65 19.83 -3.86 -5.13
C GLU A 65 18.39 -4.24 -5.51
N LYS A 66 17.38 -3.70 -4.81
CA LYS A 66 15.97 -3.87 -5.21
C LYS A 66 15.70 -3.37 -6.63
N SER A 67 16.24 -2.19 -6.97
CA SER A 67 16.09 -1.60 -8.31
C SER A 67 16.82 -2.41 -9.38
N ILE A 68 17.99 -2.96 -9.06
CA ILE A 68 18.76 -3.84 -9.94
C ILE A 68 17.98 -5.13 -10.19
N LEU A 69 17.42 -5.75 -9.15
CA LEU A 69 16.60 -6.95 -9.25
C LEU A 69 15.37 -6.74 -10.15
N ALA A 70 14.69 -5.60 -10.01
CA ALA A 70 13.58 -5.24 -10.88
C ALA A 70 14.02 -5.14 -12.36
N GLY A 71 15.17 -4.51 -12.62
CA GLY A 71 15.76 -4.45 -13.96
C GLY A 71 16.14 -5.82 -14.52
N LEU A 72 16.77 -6.67 -13.69
CA LEU A 72 17.15 -8.03 -14.04
C LEU A 72 15.95 -8.88 -14.43
N TYR A 73 14.89 -8.87 -13.60
CA TYR A 73 13.66 -9.58 -13.88
C TYR A 73 13.03 -9.16 -15.22
N LEU A 74 12.87 -7.85 -15.43
CA LEU A 74 12.26 -7.30 -16.65
C LEU A 74 13.10 -7.54 -17.90
N SER A 75 14.41 -7.77 -17.74
CA SER A 75 15.29 -8.16 -18.83
C SER A 75 15.23 -9.67 -19.09
N LYS A 76 15.33 -10.49 -18.04
CA LYS A 76 15.36 -11.95 -18.15
C LYS A 76 14.07 -12.54 -18.75
N PHE A 77 12.92 -12.07 -18.29
CA PHE A 77 11.62 -12.62 -18.70
C PHE A 77 10.88 -11.74 -19.70
N ASP A 78 11.44 -10.55 -19.99
CA ASP A 78 10.92 -9.62 -20.98
C ASP A 78 9.38 -9.49 -20.93
N THR A 79 8.70 -9.72 -22.05
CA THR A 79 7.25 -9.56 -22.21
C THR A 79 6.46 -10.61 -21.42
N GLU A 80 7.05 -11.79 -21.16
CA GLU A 80 6.43 -12.81 -20.32
C GLU A 80 6.35 -12.35 -18.87
N GLY A 81 7.47 -11.89 -18.29
CA GLY A 81 7.53 -11.35 -16.93
C GLY A 81 6.65 -10.12 -16.76
N LEU A 82 6.62 -9.23 -17.77
CA LEU A 82 5.72 -8.09 -17.80
C LEU A 82 4.26 -8.50 -17.60
N LYS A 83 3.79 -9.48 -18.39
CA LYS A 83 2.42 -10.00 -18.33
C LYS A 83 2.17 -10.76 -17.04
N PHE A 84 3.16 -11.48 -16.54
CA PHE A 84 3.08 -12.22 -15.29
C PHE A 84 2.81 -11.28 -14.10
N LEU A 85 3.44 -10.10 -14.08
CA LEU A 85 3.16 -9.05 -13.09
C LEU A 85 1.89 -8.23 -13.38
N GLY A 86 1.19 -8.53 -14.48
CA GLY A 86 -0.05 -7.86 -14.88
C GLY A 86 0.12 -6.50 -15.56
N PHE A 87 1.33 -6.09 -15.91
CA PHE A 87 1.57 -4.82 -16.60
C PHE A 87 1.25 -4.93 -18.10
N ASN A 88 0.75 -3.84 -18.68
CA ASN A 88 0.39 -3.79 -20.11
C ASN A 88 1.59 -3.47 -20.99
N ASN A 89 2.50 -2.62 -20.49
CA ASN A 89 3.70 -2.22 -21.19
C ASN A 89 4.82 -1.92 -20.20
N PHE A 90 6.06 -1.86 -20.68
CA PHE A 90 7.22 -1.63 -19.82
C PHE A 90 7.24 -0.25 -19.18
N THR A 91 6.68 0.78 -19.83
CA THR A 91 6.55 2.11 -19.22
C THR A 91 5.73 2.05 -17.94
N GLU A 92 4.61 1.33 -17.96
CA GLU A 92 3.79 1.04 -16.78
C GLU A 92 4.61 0.34 -15.70
N ALA A 93 5.32 -0.73 -16.06
CA ALA A 93 6.14 -1.47 -15.11
C ALA A 93 7.22 -0.58 -14.47
N PHE A 94 7.92 0.23 -15.26
CA PHE A 94 8.95 1.14 -14.75
C PHE A 94 8.36 2.21 -13.82
N ASN A 95 7.23 2.80 -14.21
CA ASN A 95 6.56 3.81 -13.40
C ASN A 95 6.09 3.23 -12.07
N VAL A 96 5.37 2.11 -12.12
CA VAL A 96 4.77 1.48 -10.94
C VAL A 96 5.86 0.94 -10.00
N ILE A 97 6.81 0.15 -10.52
CA ILE A 97 7.88 -0.43 -9.68
C ILE A 97 8.80 0.68 -9.14
N GLY A 98 9.16 1.66 -9.97
CA GLY A 98 10.00 2.78 -9.55
C GLY A 98 9.37 3.56 -8.41
N LEU A 99 8.13 4.01 -8.60
CA LEU A 99 7.40 4.76 -7.57
C LEU A 99 7.17 3.92 -6.30
N ALA A 100 6.77 2.66 -6.42
CA ALA A 100 6.57 1.79 -5.25
C ALA A 100 7.86 1.61 -4.44
N LEU A 101 9.01 1.45 -5.12
CA LEU A 101 10.32 1.36 -4.48
C LEU A 101 10.86 2.71 -3.98
N SER A 102 10.23 3.85 -4.28
CA SER A 102 10.79 5.17 -4.02
C SER A 102 12.07 5.49 -4.81
N VAL A 103 12.11 5.08 -6.08
CA VAL A 103 13.18 5.43 -7.04
C VAL A 103 12.60 6.00 -8.34
N LYS A 104 13.44 6.73 -9.08
CA LYS A 104 13.03 7.20 -10.42
C LYS A 104 12.70 6.00 -11.32
N PRO A 105 11.58 6.02 -12.08
CA PRO A 105 11.27 4.99 -13.07
C PRO A 105 12.42 4.72 -14.06
N ALA A 106 13.14 5.78 -14.43
CA ALA A 106 14.34 5.70 -15.27
C ALA A 106 15.44 4.80 -14.67
N SER A 107 15.56 4.69 -13.35
CA SER A 107 16.54 3.81 -12.70
C SER A 107 16.23 2.34 -12.98
N VAL A 108 14.96 1.92 -12.88
CA VAL A 108 14.53 0.54 -13.19
C VAL A 108 14.78 0.23 -14.67
N LYS A 109 14.40 1.15 -15.56
CA LYS A 109 14.68 1.04 -17.00
C LYS A 109 16.17 0.89 -17.28
N ASN A 110 17.00 1.73 -16.67
CA ASN A 110 18.45 1.70 -16.84
C ASN A 110 19.06 0.37 -16.39
N TYR A 111 18.57 -0.23 -15.30
CA TYR A 111 19.02 -1.56 -14.90
C TYR A 111 18.57 -2.65 -15.85
N ARG A 112 17.36 -2.57 -16.42
CA ARG A 112 16.99 -3.47 -17.51
C ARG A 112 17.95 -3.34 -18.70
N ASP A 113 18.24 -2.10 -19.13
CA ASP A 113 19.18 -1.85 -20.23
C ASP A 113 20.59 -2.41 -19.95
N GLU A 114 21.02 -2.47 -18.68
CA GLU A 114 22.28 -3.13 -18.26
C GLU A 114 22.27 -4.64 -18.50
N PHE A 115 21.13 -5.31 -18.33
CA PHE A 115 21.01 -6.77 -18.44
C PHE A 115 20.52 -7.26 -19.80
N ASP A 116 19.89 -6.41 -20.60
CA ASP A 116 19.37 -6.77 -21.94
C ASP A 116 20.40 -7.50 -22.83
N PRO A 117 21.69 -7.13 -22.86
CA PRO A 117 22.71 -7.87 -23.62
C PRO A 117 22.98 -9.32 -23.15
N LEU A 118 22.55 -9.70 -21.95
CA LEU A 118 22.81 -11.02 -21.36
C LEU A 118 21.71 -12.05 -21.66
N PHE A 119 20.62 -11.62 -22.27
CA PHE A 119 19.46 -12.45 -22.60
C PHE A 119 19.14 -12.32 -24.09
N PRO A 120 18.40 -13.27 -24.70
CA PRO A 120 18.06 -13.24 -26.12
C PRO A 120 16.92 -12.24 -26.41
N ASN A 121 17.09 -10.99 -25.97
CA ASN A 121 16.13 -9.91 -26.15
C ASN A 121 16.34 -9.19 -27.49
N GLU A 122 15.25 -8.72 -28.11
CA GLU A 122 15.34 -7.84 -29.29
C GLU A 122 16.01 -6.50 -28.95
N ARG A 123 15.82 -6.03 -27.71
CA ARG A 123 16.45 -4.83 -27.19
C ARG A 123 17.93 -5.08 -26.96
N GLN A 124 18.75 -4.20 -27.53
CA GLN A 124 20.20 -4.26 -27.36
C GLN A 124 20.68 -3.78 -25.99
N GLY A 125 19.92 -2.94 -25.30
CA GLY A 125 20.37 -2.30 -24.06
C GLY A 125 21.77 -1.66 -24.18
N TRP A 126 22.53 -1.72 -23.10
CA TRP A 126 23.89 -1.20 -22.99
C TRP A 126 24.98 -2.16 -23.50
N HIS A 127 24.76 -2.79 -24.66
CA HIS A 127 25.68 -3.74 -25.32
C HIS A 127 27.09 -3.25 -25.63
N LYS A 128 27.33 -1.93 -25.68
CA LYS A 128 28.64 -1.33 -26.02
C LYS A 128 29.59 -1.15 -24.84
N ARG A 129 29.24 -1.64 -23.66
CA ARG A 129 30.09 -1.56 -22.47
C ARG A 129 29.97 -2.80 -21.62
N GLU A 130 30.99 -3.05 -20.80
CA GLU A 130 30.92 -4.13 -19.82
C GLU A 130 29.87 -3.85 -18.76
N ILE A 131 29.31 -4.95 -18.23
CA ILE A 131 28.38 -4.92 -17.11
C ILE A 131 29.08 -4.37 -15.86
N ARG A 132 28.41 -3.49 -15.13
CA ARG A 132 28.92 -2.94 -13.87
C ARG A 132 29.14 -4.06 -12.84
N PRO A 133 30.24 -4.04 -12.06
CA PRO A 133 30.55 -5.10 -11.10
C PRO A 133 29.40 -5.45 -10.16
N TYR A 134 28.77 -4.43 -9.54
CA TYR A 134 27.65 -4.64 -8.61
C TYR A 134 26.39 -5.21 -9.29
N CYS A 135 26.18 -4.95 -10.59
CA CYS A 135 25.08 -5.57 -11.35
C CYS A 135 25.42 -7.02 -11.66
N LYS A 136 26.68 -7.33 -11.96
CA LYS A 136 27.18 -8.69 -12.18
C LYS A 136 27.03 -9.55 -10.93
N ASP A 137 27.30 -8.99 -9.75
CA ASP A 137 27.13 -9.70 -8.47
C ASP A 137 25.67 -10.14 -8.27
N ILE A 138 24.72 -9.22 -8.46
CA ILE A 138 23.29 -9.53 -8.38
C ILE A 138 22.86 -10.50 -9.48
N PHE A 139 23.33 -10.33 -10.71
CA PHE A 139 23.07 -11.28 -11.79
C PHE A 139 23.48 -12.70 -11.40
N ASN A 140 24.72 -12.89 -10.93
CA ASN A 140 25.21 -14.23 -10.58
C ASN A 140 24.39 -14.91 -9.48
N ILE A 141 23.82 -14.14 -8.55
CA ILE A 141 23.01 -14.67 -7.45
C ILE A 141 21.60 -15.08 -7.92
N PHE A 142 20.97 -14.27 -8.76
CA PHE A 142 19.53 -14.40 -9.04
C PHE A 142 19.20 -14.87 -10.46
N LYS A 143 20.19 -14.97 -11.37
CA LYS A 143 19.98 -15.32 -12.79
C LYS A 143 19.32 -16.67 -13.01
N ASP A 144 19.39 -17.59 -12.05
CA ASP A 144 18.88 -18.96 -12.22
C ASP A 144 17.45 -19.14 -11.66
N LEU A 145 16.87 -18.12 -11.01
CA LEU A 145 15.49 -18.16 -10.53
C LEU A 145 14.49 -18.25 -11.69
N ASP A 146 13.54 -19.16 -11.63
CA ASP A 146 12.43 -19.20 -12.59
C ASP A 146 11.47 -18.00 -12.42
N ILE A 147 10.55 -17.83 -13.38
CA ILE A 147 9.63 -16.69 -13.42
C ILE A 147 8.73 -16.63 -12.18
N ALA A 148 8.29 -17.77 -11.65
CA ALA A 148 7.38 -17.79 -10.50
C ALA A 148 8.11 -17.36 -9.22
N ASN A 149 9.26 -17.98 -8.94
CA ASN A 149 10.08 -17.67 -7.77
C ASN A 149 10.61 -16.25 -7.80
N PHE A 150 11.07 -15.77 -8.96
CA PHE A 150 11.55 -14.40 -9.08
C PHE A 150 10.39 -13.38 -9.00
N SER A 151 9.21 -13.70 -9.53
CA SER A 151 8.04 -12.82 -9.38
C SER A 151 7.64 -12.66 -7.91
N ASN A 152 7.66 -13.76 -7.14
CA ASN A 152 7.34 -13.71 -5.71
C ASN A 152 8.38 -12.91 -4.93
N LEU A 153 9.67 -13.12 -5.20
CA LEU A 153 10.74 -12.29 -4.65
C LEU A 153 10.52 -10.80 -4.99
N LEU A 154 10.17 -10.47 -6.24
CA LEU A 154 9.89 -9.08 -6.62
C LEU A 154 8.71 -8.50 -5.84
N LYS A 155 7.61 -9.24 -5.68
CA LYS A 155 6.46 -8.78 -4.90
C LYS A 155 6.88 -8.51 -3.45
N GLU A 156 7.67 -9.39 -2.83
CA GLU A 156 8.19 -9.24 -1.46
C GLU A 156 9.09 -8.00 -1.29
N ILE A 157 9.98 -7.71 -2.25
CA ILE A 157 10.89 -6.57 -2.11
C ILE A 157 10.20 -5.23 -2.39
N ILE A 158 9.20 -5.22 -3.28
CA ILE A 158 8.46 -4.03 -3.68
C ILE A 158 7.43 -3.69 -2.61
N TYR A 159 6.74 -4.69 -2.07
CA TYR A 159 5.66 -4.51 -1.11
C TYR A 159 6.11 -4.85 0.31
N GLU A 160 6.32 -3.83 1.14
CA GLU A 160 6.97 -3.96 2.46
C GLU A 160 6.16 -4.79 3.49
N ASN A 161 4.89 -5.14 3.22
CA ASN A 161 4.04 -5.95 4.10
C ASN A 161 3.46 -7.21 3.42
N HIS A 162 4.17 -7.79 2.44
CA HIS A 162 3.73 -8.92 1.60
C HIS A 162 3.14 -10.09 2.37
N GLU A 163 3.71 -10.45 3.52
CA GLU A 163 3.30 -11.65 4.26
C GLU A 163 1.86 -11.58 4.78
N LEU A 164 1.40 -10.43 5.28
CA LEU A 164 0.05 -10.30 5.85
C LEU A 164 -1.04 -10.30 4.77
N ASP A 165 -0.80 -9.62 3.66
CA ASP A 165 -1.78 -9.55 2.56
C ASP A 165 -1.83 -10.84 1.75
N VAL A 166 -0.68 -11.52 1.56
CA VAL A 166 -0.65 -12.87 0.95
C VAL A 166 -1.32 -13.90 1.86
N LEU A 167 -1.16 -13.80 3.18
CA LEU A 167 -1.88 -14.67 4.13
C LEU A 167 -3.39 -14.43 4.08
N MET A 168 -3.82 -13.16 4.05
CA MET A 168 -5.23 -12.80 3.85
C MET A 168 -5.78 -13.31 2.51
N GLU A 169 -4.93 -13.39 1.47
CA GLU A 169 -5.27 -13.89 0.14
C GLU A 169 -5.37 -15.42 0.05
N GLN A 170 -4.46 -16.16 0.70
CA GLN A 170 -4.55 -17.63 0.80
C GLN A 170 -5.86 -18.07 1.46
N ILE A 171 -6.39 -17.24 2.37
CA ILE A 171 -7.69 -17.42 3.00
C ILE A 171 -8.85 -17.01 2.07
N ALA A 172 -8.63 -16.09 1.12
CA ALA A 172 -9.68 -15.45 0.33
C ALA A 172 -9.94 -16.04 -1.07
N LYS A 173 -9.15 -17.00 -1.59
CA LYS A 173 -9.34 -17.49 -2.97
C LYS A 173 -10.16 -18.77 -3.12
N LYS A 174 -11.32 -18.62 -3.77
CA LYS A 174 -11.62 -19.32 -5.03
C LYS A 174 -11.80 -18.26 -6.13
N GLU A 175 -11.22 -18.54 -7.29
CA GLU A 175 -11.27 -17.82 -8.57
C GLU A 175 -10.07 -16.91 -8.92
N ASP A 176 -9.64 -17.09 -10.16
CA ASP A 176 -8.38 -16.67 -10.77
C ASP A 176 -8.08 -15.18 -10.71
N LYS A 177 -6.77 -14.88 -10.52
CA LYS A 177 -5.98 -13.67 -10.86
C LYS A 177 -5.16 -13.10 -9.70
N GLU A 178 -4.23 -13.91 -9.18
CA GLU A 178 -3.17 -13.45 -8.27
C GLU A 178 -2.37 -12.26 -8.84
N SER A 179 -2.08 -12.26 -10.15
CA SER A 179 -1.35 -11.18 -10.82
C SER A 179 -2.10 -9.85 -10.83
N SER A 180 -3.43 -9.85 -10.93
CA SER A 180 -4.24 -8.62 -10.93
C SER A 180 -4.29 -7.97 -9.54
N PHE A 181 -4.24 -8.77 -8.48
CA PHE A 181 -4.27 -8.27 -7.11
C PHE A 181 -2.89 -7.75 -6.68
N ALA A 182 -1.82 -8.50 -6.95
CA ALA A 182 -0.45 -8.04 -6.71
C ALA A 182 -0.19 -6.72 -7.44
N LYS A 183 -0.64 -6.61 -8.69
CA LYS A 183 -0.61 -5.34 -9.42
C LYS A 183 -1.32 -4.22 -8.67
N ARG A 184 -2.56 -4.45 -8.19
CA ARG A 184 -3.36 -3.46 -7.47
C ARG A 184 -2.63 -2.95 -6.21
N LEU A 185 -2.05 -3.86 -5.43
CA LEU A 185 -1.30 -3.49 -4.22
C LEU A 185 -0.08 -2.62 -4.56
N ILE A 186 0.70 -3.04 -5.56
CA ILE A 186 1.89 -2.30 -5.98
C ILE A 186 1.48 -0.93 -6.57
N THR A 187 0.40 -0.85 -7.35
CA THR A 187 -0.08 0.44 -7.89
C THR A 187 -0.63 1.37 -6.80
N GLY A 188 -1.26 0.83 -5.75
CA GLY A 188 -1.67 1.59 -4.57
C GLY A 188 -0.46 2.21 -3.87
N GLN A 189 0.55 1.41 -3.55
CA GLN A 189 1.80 1.89 -2.96
C GLN A 189 2.52 2.92 -3.86
N ALA A 190 2.51 2.71 -5.18
CA ALA A 190 3.06 3.66 -6.13
C ALA A 190 2.33 5.01 -6.10
N ALA A 191 1.00 5.00 -5.96
CA ALA A 191 0.19 6.22 -5.85
C ALA A 191 0.45 6.97 -4.54
N GLU A 192 0.54 6.26 -3.42
CA GLU A 192 0.90 6.82 -2.11
C GLU A 192 2.29 7.47 -2.14
N HIS A 193 3.28 6.79 -2.73
CA HIS A 193 4.61 7.36 -2.87
C HIS A 193 4.61 8.58 -3.79
N TYR A 194 3.90 8.52 -4.91
CA TYR A 194 3.74 9.66 -5.79
C TYR A 194 3.14 10.87 -5.04
N PHE A 195 2.16 10.66 -4.16
CA PHE A 195 1.63 11.73 -3.31
C PHE A 195 2.72 12.32 -2.40
N LYS A 196 3.48 11.48 -1.68
CA LYS A 196 4.59 11.92 -0.81
C LYS A 196 5.63 12.79 -1.54
N GLU A 197 5.93 12.48 -2.80
CA GLU A 197 6.89 13.26 -3.60
C GLU A 197 6.33 14.58 -4.17
N ASN A 198 5.01 14.72 -4.25
CA ASN A 198 4.37 15.81 -5.00
C ASN A 198 3.49 16.73 -4.15
N TYR A 199 3.05 16.34 -2.95
CA TYR A 199 2.12 17.13 -2.16
C TYR A 199 2.64 18.53 -1.84
N THR A 200 3.94 18.69 -1.57
CA THR A 200 4.56 19.99 -1.27
C THR A 200 4.53 20.98 -2.44
N LYS A 201 4.31 20.49 -3.67
CA LYS A 201 4.21 21.32 -4.88
C LYS A 201 2.79 21.90 -5.06
N ILE A 202 1.84 21.46 -4.25
CA ILE A 202 0.43 21.83 -4.34
C ILE A 202 0.15 22.94 -3.33
N GLU A 203 -0.40 24.05 -3.82
CA GLU A 203 -0.58 25.28 -3.04
C GLU A 203 -1.31 25.07 -1.71
N VAL A 204 -2.35 24.23 -1.69
CA VAL A 204 -3.13 23.94 -0.47
C VAL A 204 -2.38 23.08 0.55
N PHE A 205 -1.35 22.33 0.13
CA PHE A 205 -0.62 21.41 1.00
C PHE A 205 0.81 21.85 1.32
N LYS A 206 1.38 22.81 0.58
CA LYS A 206 2.82 23.15 0.62
C LYS A 206 3.38 23.50 2.01
N ASN A 207 2.54 24.00 2.91
CA ASN A 207 2.92 24.42 4.26
C ASN A 207 2.59 23.36 5.34
N TYR A 208 2.08 22.20 4.94
CA TYR A 208 1.74 21.12 5.86
C TYR A 208 2.88 20.10 5.96
N GLN A 209 3.04 19.54 7.16
CA GLN A 209 3.85 18.36 7.42
C GLN A 209 2.99 17.11 7.29
N ILE A 210 3.53 16.07 6.66
CA ILE A 210 2.84 14.81 6.39
C ILE A 210 3.09 13.79 7.50
N GLU A 211 2.03 13.12 7.92
CA GLU A 211 2.02 11.96 8.81
C GLU A 211 1.37 10.79 8.06
N ASP A 212 2.05 9.66 8.00
CA ASP A 212 1.58 8.44 7.34
C ASP A 212 0.59 7.69 8.25
N THR A 213 -0.66 7.54 7.79
CA THR A 213 -1.74 6.91 8.54
C THR A 213 -2.32 5.66 7.89
N THR A 214 -1.68 5.17 6.82
CA THR A 214 -2.08 3.99 6.03
C THR A 214 -2.35 2.75 6.90
N LYS A 215 -1.60 2.59 8.00
CA LYS A 215 -1.71 1.45 8.93
C LYS A 215 -2.70 1.63 10.09
N TYR A 216 -3.24 2.84 10.29
CA TYR A 216 -4.19 3.08 11.39
C TYR A 216 -5.65 2.81 10.99
N GLY A 217 -5.89 2.63 9.68
CA GLY A 217 -7.22 2.42 9.13
C GLY A 217 -8.16 3.57 9.48
N CYS A 218 -7.71 4.81 9.65
CA CYS A 218 -8.54 5.92 10.12
C CYS A 218 -9.52 6.48 9.08
N GLY A 219 -9.54 5.94 7.85
CA GLY A 219 -10.42 6.35 6.74
C GLY A 219 -9.80 7.40 5.81
N PHE A 220 -8.49 7.60 5.92
CA PHE A 220 -7.63 8.32 4.97
C PHE A 220 -6.19 7.80 5.12
N ASP A 221 -5.37 7.95 4.08
CA ASP A 221 -3.99 7.45 4.04
C ASP A 221 -2.97 8.37 4.69
N PHE A 222 -3.19 9.69 4.59
CA PHE A 222 -2.27 10.69 5.13
C PHE A 222 -2.97 11.78 5.93
N LYS A 223 -2.33 12.17 7.03
CA LYS A 223 -2.69 13.33 7.82
C LYS A 223 -1.70 14.46 7.55
N LEU A 224 -2.21 15.62 7.16
CA LEU A 224 -1.43 16.82 6.95
C LEU A 224 -1.64 17.78 8.13
N CYS A 225 -0.56 18.15 8.84
CA CYS A 225 -0.58 19.08 9.97
C CYS A 225 0.17 20.37 9.68
N ALA A 226 -0.38 21.52 10.07
CA ALA A 226 0.32 22.81 10.06
C ALA A 226 0.03 23.58 11.36
N GLN A 227 0.94 24.46 11.76
CA GLN A 227 0.83 25.21 13.01
C GLN A 227 -0.47 26.03 13.05
N ASN A 228 -1.19 25.96 14.17
CA ASN A 228 -2.43 26.71 14.43
C ASN A 228 -3.54 26.51 13.39
N THR A 229 -3.53 25.39 12.65
CA THR A 229 -4.61 25.01 11.73
C THR A 229 -5.12 23.63 12.05
N GLU A 230 -6.38 23.36 11.71
CA GLU A 230 -6.89 22.00 11.74
C GLU A 230 -6.14 21.12 10.72
N PHE A 231 -6.00 19.84 11.03
CA PHE A 231 -5.39 18.89 10.11
C PHE A 231 -6.28 18.64 8.88
N LEU A 232 -5.64 18.28 7.77
CA LEU A 232 -6.31 17.76 6.57
C LEU A 232 -6.12 16.24 6.51
N GLY A 233 -7.18 15.52 6.17
CA GLY A 233 -7.11 14.09 5.84
C GLY A 233 -7.04 13.93 4.33
N VAL A 234 -6.08 13.14 3.83
CA VAL A 234 -5.90 12.86 2.41
C VAL A 234 -6.01 11.36 2.16
N GLU A 235 -7.00 10.98 1.36
CA GLU A 235 -7.16 9.64 0.81
C GLU A 235 -6.56 9.61 -0.61
N VAL A 236 -5.68 8.65 -0.87
CA VAL A 236 -5.01 8.48 -2.15
C VAL A 236 -5.64 7.32 -2.90
N LYS A 237 -6.07 7.57 -4.14
CA LYS A 237 -6.58 6.54 -5.05
C LYS A 237 -5.78 6.54 -6.34
N GLU A 238 -5.77 5.40 -7.01
CA GLU A 238 -5.11 5.18 -8.28
C GLU A 238 -6.10 4.90 -9.41
N LEU A 239 -5.75 5.36 -10.62
CA LEU A 239 -6.39 4.99 -11.87
C LEU A 239 -5.33 4.57 -12.89
N ASN A 240 -5.54 3.40 -13.49
CA ASN A 240 -4.63 2.87 -14.52
C ASN A 240 -4.60 3.75 -15.79
N ASN A 241 -5.69 4.45 -16.10
CA ASN A 241 -5.82 5.34 -17.26
C ASN A 241 -5.99 6.81 -16.80
N SER A 242 -6.09 7.75 -17.74
CA SER A 242 -6.40 9.17 -17.46
C SER A 242 -7.80 9.41 -16.91
N SER A 243 -8.71 8.45 -17.07
CA SER A 243 -10.06 8.46 -16.52
C SER A 243 -10.50 7.05 -16.11
N GLY A 244 -11.39 6.96 -15.14
CA GLY A 244 -11.94 5.70 -14.67
C GLY A 244 -12.77 5.90 -13.40
N ASN A 245 -13.25 4.79 -12.85
CA ASN A 245 -14.01 4.77 -11.62
C ASN A 245 -13.08 4.37 -10.46
N PHE A 246 -13.32 4.96 -9.30
CA PHE A 246 -12.76 4.54 -8.02
C PHE A 246 -13.92 4.40 -7.02
N ALA A 247 -13.68 3.65 -5.95
CA ALA A 247 -14.63 3.49 -4.87
C ALA A 247 -14.04 4.02 -3.58
N LEU A 248 -14.90 4.55 -2.71
CA LEU A 248 -14.58 4.76 -1.31
C LEU A 248 -15.13 3.59 -0.50
N THR A 249 -14.37 3.13 0.49
CA THR A 249 -14.92 2.21 1.49
C THR A 249 -15.99 2.90 2.33
N SER A 250 -16.85 2.14 3.00
CA SER A 250 -17.85 2.71 3.92
C SER A 250 -17.21 3.61 5.00
N LYS A 251 -15.99 3.27 5.42
CA LYS A 251 -15.23 4.04 6.39
C LYS A 251 -14.72 5.35 5.80
N GLU A 252 -14.04 5.30 4.65
CA GLU A 252 -13.58 6.49 3.92
C GLU A 252 -14.73 7.45 3.64
N TYR A 253 -15.86 6.94 3.13
CA TYR A 253 -17.04 7.76 2.86
C TYR A 253 -17.57 8.47 4.13
N SER A 254 -17.67 7.73 5.24
CA SER A 254 -18.16 8.28 6.51
C SER A 254 -17.21 9.34 7.08
N VAL A 255 -15.90 9.13 6.96
CA VAL A 255 -14.88 10.08 7.42
C VAL A 255 -14.82 11.30 6.52
N ALA A 256 -14.96 11.14 5.20
CA ALA A 256 -15.08 12.25 4.26
C ALA A 256 -16.29 13.13 4.57
N GLN A 257 -17.43 12.52 4.93
CA GLN A 257 -18.62 13.26 5.37
C GLN A 257 -18.37 14.04 6.68
N LEU A 258 -17.62 13.46 7.62
CA LEU A 258 -17.31 14.09 8.91
C LEU A 258 -16.32 15.25 8.77
N LEU A 259 -15.27 15.09 7.96
CA LEU A 259 -14.20 16.07 7.80
C LEU A 259 -14.56 17.17 6.78
N GLY A 260 -15.45 16.89 5.82
CA GLY A 260 -15.96 17.86 4.85
C GLY A 260 -14.83 18.59 4.11
N GLY A 261 -14.74 19.91 4.29
CA GLY A 261 -13.68 20.76 3.71
C GLY A 261 -12.25 20.40 4.11
N ARG A 262 -12.07 19.58 5.15
CA ARG A 262 -10.76 19.08 5.60
C ARG A 262 -10.41 17.70 5.02
N TYR A 263 -11.30 17.08 4.25
CA TYR A 263 -11.03 15.83 3.54
C TYR A 263 -10.65 16.11 2.09
N PHE A 264 -9.56 15.53 1.64
CA PHE A 264 -9.11 15.58 0.27
C PHE A 264 -9.05 14.17 -0.29
N LEU A 265 -9.60 14.01 -1.49
CA LEU A 265 -9.34 12.85 -2.32
C LEU A 265 -8.25 13.23 -3.33
N PHE A 266 -7.14 12.50 -3.33
CA PHE A 266 -6.03 12.66 -4.24
C PHE A 266 -5.99 11.48 -5.20
N VAL A 267 -6.09 11.73 -6.52
CA VAL A 267 -6.20 10.66 -7.51
C VAL A 267 -5.00 10.70 -8.45
N VAL A 268 -4.15 9.68 -8.36
CA VAL A 268 -3.00 9.47 -9.27
C VAL A 268 -3.47 8.67 -10.49
N LYS A 269 -3.07 9.11 -11.68
CA LYS A 269 -3.61 8.63 -12.95
C LYS A 269 -2.51 8.33 -13.95
N ASN A 270 -2.84 7.54 -14.97
CA ASN A 270 -2.04 7.34 -16.18
C ASN A 270 -0.64 6.73 -15.97
N PHE A 271 -0.53 5.71 -15.11
CA PHE A 271 0.72 4.97 -14.90
C PHE A 271 1.30 4.34 -16.17
N LYS A 272 0.47 4.11 -17.19
CA LYS A 272 0.88 3.53 -18.48
C LYS A 272 1.78 4.42 -19.32
N GLU A 273 1.80 5.72 -19.03
CA GLU A 273 2.58 6.71 -19.77
C GLU A 273 3.32 7.62 -18.78
N VAL A 274 2.74 8.76 -18.43
CA VAL A 274 3.29 9.73 -17.48
C VAL A 274 2.28 9.90 -16.36
N PRO A 275 2.60 9.47 -15.13
CA PRO A 275 1.73 9.67 -13.98
C PRO A 275 1.46 11.15 -13.74
N PHE A 276 0.19 11.49 -13.54
CA PHE A 276 -0.24 12.83 -13.12
C PHE A 276 -1.35 12.72 -12.08
N HIS A 277 -1.77 13.83 -11.48
CA HIS A 277 -2.78 13.81 -10.42
C HIS A 277 -3.87 14.85 -10.60
N ASP A 278 -5.03 14.54 -10.03
CA ASP A 278 -6.07 15.50 -9.66
C ASP A 278 -6.33 15.40 -8.15
N TYR A 279 -6.84 16.47 -7.55
CA TYR A 279 -7.30 16.43 -6.16
C TYR A 279 -8.66 17.12 -5.99
N PHE A 280 -9.43 16.64 -5.02
CA PHE A 280 -10.79 17.10 -4.75
C PHE A 280 -10.93 17.39 -3.25
N GLN A 281 -11.05 18.68 -2.90
CA GLN A 281 -11.45 19.09 -1.57
C GLN A 281 -12.94 18.80 -1.37
N ASN A 282 -13.31 18.21 -0.22
CA ASN A 282 -14.68 17.83 0.09
C ASN A 282 -15.32 17.02 -1.06
N PRO A 283 -14.78 15.83 -1.40
CA PRO A 283 -15.15 15.10 -2.61
C PRO A 283 -16.65 14.80 -2.69
N LEU A 284 -17.32 14.62 -1.54
CA LEU A 284 -18.76 14.34 -1.45
C LEU A 284 -19.65 15.53 -1.84
N ASN A 285 -19.10 16.76 -1.83
CA ASN A 285 -19.78 17.98 -2.27
C ASN A 285 -19.04 18.63 -3.46
N SER A 286 -18.50 17.80 -4.36
CA SER A 286 -17.77 18.23 -5.55
C SER A 286 -18.50 17.81 -6.82
N LYS A 287 -17.83 17.90 -7.98
CA LYS A 287 -18.33 17.37 -9.25
C LYS A 287 -18.46 15.83 -9.30
N LEU A 288 -17.91 15.13 -8.30
CA LEU A 288 -17.95 13.67 -8.21
C LEU A 288 -19.33 13.19 -7.78
N LYS A 289 -19.83 12.11 -8.41
CA LYS A 289 -21.09 11.46 -8.07
C LYS A 289 -20.83 10.09 -7.48
N PHE A 290 -21.15 9.92 -6.20
CA PHE A 290 -20.99 8.65 -5.50
C PHE A 290 -22.31 7.89 -5.48
N ASN A 291 -22.31 6.69 -6.06
CA ASN A 291 -23.43 5.76 -5.98
C ASN A 291 -23.12 4.70 -4.93
N ARG A 292 -24.07 4.44 -4.03
CA ARG A 292 -23.93 3.40 -3.02
C ARG A 292 -24.09 2.03 -3.66
N ILE A 293 -23.10 1.16 -3.46
CA ILE A 293 -23.12 -0.24 -3.85
C ILE A 293 -23.00 -1.07 -2.58
N GLU A 294 -23.89 -2.04 -2.39
CA GLU A 294 -23.84 -2.98 -1.27
C GLU A 294 -23.46 -4.37 -1.76
N THR A 295 -22.63 -5.06 -0.98
CA THR A 295 -22.24 -6.44 -1.22
C THR A 295 -22.37 -7.20 0.09
N ILE A 296 -23.05 -8.35 0.07
CA ILE A 296 -23.25 -9.21 1.25
C ILE A 296 -22.17 -10.28 1.23
N ILE A 297 -21.35 -10.33 2.28
CA ILE A 297 -20.29 -11.33 2.47
C ILE A 297 -20.67 -12.23 3.64
N THR A 298 -20.71 -13.54 3.43
CA THR A 298 -20.93 -14.52 4.50
C THR A 298 -19.61 -14.78 5.23
N GLN A 299 -19.53 -14.42 6.51
CA GLN A 299 -18.39 -14.70 7.37
C GLN A 299 -18.64 -15.97 8.19
N VAL A 300 -17.74 -16.95 8.08
CA VAL A 300 -17.71 -18.14 8.96
C VAL A 300 -16.65 -17.91 10.02
N SER A 301 -17.01 -18.04 11.30
CA SER A 301 -16.10 -17.87 12.42
C SER A 301 -16.00 -19.16 13.23
N TYR A 302 -14.78 -19.54 13.60
CA TYR A 302 -14.50 -20.66 14.51
C TYR A 302 -13.98 -20.08 15.83
N ASN A 303 -14.63 -20.43 16.94
CA ASN A 303 -14.28 -19.93 18.26
C ASN A 303 -13.86 -21.09 19.17
N THR A 304 -12.86 -20.87 20.03
CA THR A 304 -12.50 -21.76 21.14
C THR A 304 -12.44 -20.96 22.45
N ALA A 305 -12.62 -21.62 23.58
CA ALA A 305 -12.36 -21.05 24.90
C ALA A 305 -10.92 -21.41 25.34
N VAL A 306 -10.31 -20.53 26.13
CA VAL A 306 -9.03 -20.75 26.85
C VAL A 306 -9.35 -20.81 28.34
#